data_AF-A0A7C3BE28-F1
#
_entry.id   AF-A0A7C3BE28-F1
#
_cell.length_a   1.000
_cell.length_b   1.000
_cell.length_c   1.000
_cell.angle_alpha   90.00
_cell.angle_beta   90.00
_cell.angle_gamma   90.00
#
_symmetry.space_group_name_H-M   'P 1'
#
loop_
_entity.id
_entity.type
_entity.pdbx_description
1 polymer ?
#
loop_
_entity_poly.entity_id
_entity_poly.type
_entity_poly.pdbx_seq_one_letter_code
_entity_poly.pdbx_strand_id
1 'polypeptide(L)'
;MTEPEHIDSEQLQAYLDQELRPDEEKAVALHLAECAVCEREFARLRALFREIESLPVVDLDRDLSPTVLDAIRSTQAPSVTMRMIPLFQAALAAILLGLQWPVIRSGFLRLSATLDHWNIQAWLQQEAVSIQNVLAGIVLRTRAWMEGLFTGLGSHVPAWPVSAWWLALAGVFSLWLLGNGFLLRNIERRKNRR
;
A
#
# COMPACT_ATOMS: atom_id res chain seq x y z
N MET A 1 -48.84 -18.29 14.35
CA MET A 1 -48.03 -18.18 15.57
C MET A 1 -46.60 -18.21 15.10
N THR A 2 -46.00 -17.03 14.91
CA THR A 2 -44.60 -16.89 14.47
C THR A 2 -43.70 -17.21 15.65
N GLU A 3 -42.80 -18.18 15.46
CA GLU A 3 -41.73 -18.49 16.41
C GLU A 3 -40.92 -17.22 16.68
N PRO A 4 -40.63 -16.86 17.94
CA PRO A 4 -39.86 -15.66 18.24
C PRO A 4 -38.46 -15.80 17.65
N GLU A 5 -38.06 -14.85 16.80
CA GLU A 5 -36.70 -14.77 16.26
C GLU A 5 -35.71 -14.59 17.42
N HIS A 6 -34.83 -15.56 17.65
CA HIS A 6 -33.84 -15.56 18.73
C HIS A 6 -32.54 -14.88 18.30
N ILE A 7 -31.79 -14.32 19.25
CA ILE A 7 -30.43 -13.80 18.99
C ILE A 7 -29.51 -14.95 18.63
N ASP A 8 -28.63 -14.73 17.65
CA ASP A 8 -27.61 -15.69 17.27
C ASP A 8 -26.54 -15.88 18.38
N SER A 9 -26.01 -17.09 18.45
CA SER A 9 -24.99 -17.49 19.43
C SER A 9 -23.70 -16.64 19.36
N GLU A 10 -23.27 -16.21 18.16
CA GLU A 10 -22.07 -15.37 18.02
C GLU A 10 -22.31 -13.97 18.60
N GLN A 11 -23.50 -13.39 18.38
CA GLN A 11 -23.85 -12.10 18.95
C GLN A 11 -23.97 -12.16 20.47
N LEU A 12 -24.47 -13.27 21.01
CA LEU A 12 -24.56 -13.47 22.46
C LEU A 12 -23.19 -13.60 23.12
N GLN A 13 -22.24 -14.28 22.46
CA GLN A 13 -20.85 -14.37 22.90
C GLN A 13 -20.14 -13.02 22.80
N ALA A 14 -20.27 -12.30 21.67
CA ALA A 14 -19.70 -10.97 21.51
C ALA A 14 -20.26 -9.97 22.54
N TYR A 15 -21.53 -10.11 22.96
CA TYR A 15 -22.10 -9.32 24.05
C TYR A 15 -21.47 -9.67 25.41
N LEU A 16 -21.20 -10.96 25.67
CA LEU A 16 -20.52 -11.42 26.89
C LEU A 16 -19.08 -10.89 26.96
N ASP A 17 -18.36 -10.90 25.83
CA ASP A 17 -16.96 -10.47 25.70
C ASP A 17 -16.79 -8.93 25.56
N GLN A 18 -17.90 -8.17 25.55
CA GLN A 18 -17.92 -6.71 25.38
C GLN A 18 -17.32 -6.24 24.03
N GLU A 19 -17.50 -7.03 22.97
CA GLU A 19 -16.97 -6.75 21.62
C GLU A 19 -18.00 -6.12 20.66
N LEU A 20 -19.26 -5.94 21.10
CA LEU A 20 -20.31 -5.32 20.29
C LEU A 20 -20.18 -3.79 20.25
N ARG A 21 -20.68 -3.18 19.16
CA ARG A 21 -20.82 -1.72 19.09
C ARG A 21 -21.94 -1.25 20.03
N PRO A 22 -21.92 0.02 20.49
CA PRO A 22 -22.90 0.52 21.45
C PRO A 22 -24.37 0.38 21.03
N ASP A 23 -24.67 0.46 19.73
CA ASP A 23 -26.04 0.30 19.21
C ASP A 23 -26.49 -1.17 19.20
N GLU A 24 -25.56 -2.09 18.93
CA GLU A 24 -25.80 -3.54 18.94
C GLU A 24 -25.93 -4.05 20.37
N GLU A 25 -25.11 -3.54 21.28
CA GLU A 25 -25.18 -3.84 22.71
C GLU A 25 -26.56 -3.49 23.30
N LYS A 26 -27.10 -2.31 22.96
CA LYS A 26 -28.45 -1.90 23.38
C LYS A 26 -29.54 -2.81 22.81
N ALA A 27 -29.43 -3.19 21.54
CA ALA A 27 -30.40 -4.08 20.90
C ALA A 27 -30.41 -5.46 21.55
N VAL A 28 -29.23 -6.03 21.81
CA VAL A 28 -29.08 -7.32 22.51
C VAL A 28 -29.62 -7.23 23.94
N ALA A 29 -29.28 -6.16 24.69
CA ALA A 29 -29.78 -5.96 26.05
C ALA A 29 -31.31 -5.88 26.12
N LEU A 30 -31.94 -5.19 25.15
CA LEU A 30 -33.39 -5.07 25.06
C LEU A 30 -34.03 -6.44 24.77
N HIS A 31 -33.47 -7.20 23.83
CA HIS A 31 -33.97 -8.54 23.54
C HIS A 31 -33.79 -9.50 24.73
N LEU A 32 -32.69 -9.44 25.47
CA LEU A 32 -32.48 -10.25 26.68
C LEU A 32 -33.51 -9.91 27.78
N ALA A 33 -34.02 -8.67 27.83
CA ALA A 33 -35.09 -8.31 28.74
C ALA A 33 -36.47 -8.87 28.33
N GLU A 34 -36.66 -9.13 27.04
CA GLU A 34 -37.95 -9.57 26.47
C GLU A 34 -38.02 -11.08 26.21
N CYS A 35 -36.88 -11.75 26.02
CA CYS A 35 -36.82 -13.17 25.64
C CYS A 35 -36.18 -14.04 26.73
N ALA A 36 -37.04 -14.73 27.49
CA ALA A 36 -36.62 -15.66 28.56
C ALA A 36 -35.82 -16.89 28.08
N VAL A 37 -35.83 -17.20 26.77
CA VAL A 37 -34.97 -18.27 26.22
C VAL A 37 -33.54 -17.78 26.11
N CYS A 38 -33.34 -16.61 25.49
CA CYS A 38 -32.02 -16.00 25.30
C CYS A 38 -31.40 -15.58 26.64
N GLU A 39 -32.20 -15.08 27.59
CA GLU A 39 -31.73 -14.74 28.94
C GLU A 39 -31.18 -15.96 29.69
N ARG A 40 -31.87 -17.10 29.63
CA ARG A 40 -31.42 -18.34 30.26
C ARG A 40 -30.12 -18.86 29.65
N GLU A 41 -29.98 -18.79 28.33
CA GLU A 41 -28.75 -19.20 27.66
C GLU A 41 -27.59 -18.25 28.00
N PHE A 42 -27.84 -16.94 28.04
CA PHE A 42 -26.86 -15.96 28.49
C PHE A 42 -26.40 -16.21 29.93
N ALA A 43 -27.34 -16.46 30.85
CA ALA A 43 -27.05 -16.75 32.24
C ALA A 43 -26.21 -18.04 32.38
N ARG A 44 -26.50 -19.06 31.57
CA ARG A 44 -25.73 -20.31 31.50
C ARG A 44 -24.30 -20.07 31.02
N LEU A 45 -24.12 -19.36 29.91
CA LEU A 45 -22.79 -19.00 29.39
C LEU A 45 -21.99 -18.20 30.42
N ARG A 46 -22.61 -17.18 31.02
CA ARG A 46 -21.99 -16.36 32.05
C ARG A 46 -21.60 -17.16 33.31
N ALA A 47 -22.35 -18.20 33.66
CA ALA A 47 -21.99 -19.08 34.77
C ALA A 47 -20.76 -19.94 34.43
N LEU A 48 -20.71 -20.48 33.21
CA LEU A 48 -19.57 -21.27 32.72
C LEU A 48 -18.28 -20.44 32.67
N PHE A 49 -18.34 -19.20 32.18
CA PHE A 49 -17.16 -18.32 32.19
C PHE A 49 -16.69 -17.98 33.60
N ARG A 50 -17.61 -17.74 34.54
CA ARG A 50 -17.25 -17.53 35.96
C ARG A 50 -16.58 -18.75 36.59
N GLU A 51 -17.00 -19.96 36.20
CA GLU A 51 -16.35 -21.20 36.65
C GLU A 51 -14.92 -21.31 36.09
N ILE A 52 -14.73 -21.01 34.80
CA ILE A 52 -13.40 -20.99 34.18
C ILE A 52 -12.49 -19.94 34.82
N GLU A 53 -12.99 -18.72 35.06
CA GLU A 53 -12.25 -17.65 35.73
C GLU A 53 -11.88 -17.99 37.18
N SER A 54 -12.66 -18.87 37.83
CA SER A 54 -12.38 -19.33 39.19
C SER A 54 -11.30 -20.42 39.26
N LEU A 55 -10.87 -20.96 38.11
CA LEU A 55 -9.82 -21.98 38.07
C LEU A 55 -8.51 -21.41 38.65
N PRO A 56 -7.77 -22.21 39.42
CA PRO A 56 -6.50 -21.77 39.96
C PRO A 56 -5.52 -21.50 38.83
N VAL A 57 -4.83 -20.37 38.91
CA VAL A 57 -3.70 -20.08 38.02
C VAL A 57 -2.59 -21.08 38.35
N VAL A 58 -2.28 -21.95 37.38
CA VAL A 58 -1.20 -22.91 37.50
C VAL A 58 0.08 -22.23 37.02
N ASP A 59 1.02 -22.05 37.94
CA ASP A 59 2.37 -21.62 37.57
C ASP A 59 3.02 -22.70 36.70
N LEU A 60 3.61 -22.27 35.58
CA LEU A 60 4.36 -23.18 34.74
C LEU A 60 5.68 -23.55 35.44
N ASP A 61 5.94 -24.86 35.55
CA ASP A 61 7.17 -25.42 36.13
C ASP A 61 8.45 -25.02 35.34
N ARG A 62 8.28 -24.52 34.12
CA ARG A 62 9.36 -24.08 33.24
C ARG A 62 9.03 -22.76 32.57
N ASP A 63 10.03 -21.89 32.46
CA ASP A 63 9.91 -20.66 31.70
C ASP A 63 9.84 -20.97 30.18
N LEU A 64 8.66 -20.75 29.59
CA LEU A 64 8.43 -20.90 28.15
C LEU A 64 8.76 -19.63 27.36
N SER A 65 8.95 -18.49 28.04
CA SER A 65 9.20 -17.19 27.43
C SER A 65 10.32 -17.21 26.38
N PRO A 66 11.53 -17.79 26.63
CA PRO A 66 12.60 -17.72 25.65
C PRO A 66 12.23 -18.47 24.36
N THR A 67 11.67 -19.68 24.47
CA THR A 67 11.27 -20.51 23.32
C THR A 67 10.16 -19.84 22.51
N VAL A 68 9.17 -19.28 23.19
CA VAL A 68 8.05 -18.59 22.54
C VAL A 68 8.53 -17.31 21.86
N LEU A 69 9.34 -16.50 22.55
CA LEU A 69 9.90 -15.27 21.99
C LEU A 69 10.78 -15.54 20.77
N ASP A 70 11.58 -16.61 20.79
CA ASP A 70 12.39 -17.01 19.64
C ASP A 70 11.54 -17.53 18.47
N ALA A 71 10.50 -18.31 18.74
CA ALA A 71 9.54 -18.74 17.71
C ALA A 71 8.79 -17.55 17.08
N ILE A 72 8.43 -16.58 17.90
CA ILE A 72 7.78 -15.34 17.47
C ILE A 72 8.73 -14.52 16.59
N ARG A 73 10.01 -14.37 16.98
CA ARG A 73 11.03 -13.63 16.22
C ARG A 73 11.38 -14.30 14.90
N SER A 74 11.54 -15.62 14.88
CA SER A 74 11.88 -16.37 13.66
C SER A 74 10.78 -16.27 12.60
N THR A 75 9.52 -16.27 13.03
CA THR A 75 8.36 -16.05 12.14
C THR A 75 8.28 -14.61 11.61
N GLN A 76 8.90 -13.66 12.32
CA GLN A 76 8.87 -12.24 12.02
C GLN A 76 10.04 -11.74 11.18
N ALA A 77 11.09 -12.54 11.02
CA ALA A 77 12.24 -12.12 10.23
C ALA A 77 11.79 -11.86 8.78
N PRO A 78 11.90 -10.62 8.27
CA PRO A 78 11.61 -10.34 6.87
C PRO A 78 12.60 -11.13 6.01
N SER A 79 12.11 -11.74 4.92
CA SER A 79 13.00 -12.47 4.02
C SER A 79 14.09 -11.54 3.49
N VAL A 80 15.31 -12.04 3.35
CA VAL A 80 16.47 -11.28 2.86
C VAL A 80 16.14 -10.60 1.52
N THR A 81 15.38 -11.27 0.67
CA THR A 81 14.86 -10.75 -0.61
C THR A 81 14.06 -9.46 -0.45
N MET A 82 13.22 -9.35 0.58
CA MET A 82 12.38 -8.19 0.86
C MET A 82 13.21 -6.97 1.29
N ARG A 83 14.39 -7.20 1.91
CA ARG A 83 15.35 -6.14 2.26
C ARG A 83 16.14 -5.61 1.06
N MET A 84 16.29 -6.39 -0.01
CA MET A 84 17.06 -6.00 -1.20
C MET A 84 16.26 -5.13 -2.19
N ILE A 85 14.93 -5.25 -2.21
CA ILE A 85 14.05 -4.49 -3.12
C ILE A 85 14.27 -2.96 -3.06
N PRO A 86 14.32 -2.29 -1.89
CA PRO A 86 14.54 -0.84 -1.85
C PRO A 86 15.94 -0.43 -2.32
N LEU A 87 16.96 -1.28 -2.10
CA LEU A 87 18.32 -1.03 -2.59
C LEU A 87 18.36 -1.07 -4.12
N PHE A 88 17.71 -2.06 -4.74
CA PHE A 88 17.59 -2.13 -6.19
C PHE A 88 16.78 -0.95 -6.76
N GLN A 89 15.70 -0.53 -6.10
CA GLN A 89 14.92 0.64 -6.50
C GLN A 89 15.76 1.93 -6.43
N ALA A 90 16.51 2.13 -5.34
CA ALA A 90 17.39 3.29 -5.19
C ALA A 90 18.52 3.31 -6.23
N ALA A 91 19.15 2.16 -6.50
CA ALA A 91 20.16 2.03 -7.53
C ALA A 91 19.62 2.35 -8.92
N LEU A 92 18.44 1.81 -9.27
CA LEU A 92 17.80 2.09 -10.55
C LEU A 92 17.43 3.58 -10.69
N ALA A 93 16.89 4.20 -9.64
CA ALA A 93 16.55 5.62 -9.65
C ALA A 93 17.80 6.50 -9.85
N ALA A 94 18.91 6.18 -9.19
CA ALA A 94 20.17 6.89 -9.35
C ALA A 94 20.72 6.77 -10.78
N ILE A 95 20.66 5.58 -11.38
CA ILE A 95 21.08 5.34 -12.78
C ILE A 95 20.22 6.17 -13.73
N LEU A 96 18.90 6.16 -13.57
CA LEU A 96 17.99 6.92 -14.42
C LEU A 96 18.21 8.43 -14.29
N LEU A 97 18.44 8.93 -13.07
CA LEU A 97 18.78 10.34 -12.82
C LEU A 97 20.10 10.74 -13.48
N GLY A 98 21.13 9.89 -13.39
CA GLY A 98 22.40 10.11 -14.07
C GLY A 98 22.25 10.16 -15.59
N LEU A 99 21.44 9.27 -16.16
CA LEU A 99 21.16 9.24 -17.60
C LEU A 99 20.41 10.49 -18.08
N GLN A 100 19.51 11.03 -17.25
CA GLN A 100 18.73 12.24 -17.57
C GLN A 100 19.46 13.55 -17.20
N TRP A 101 20.63 13.47 -16.56
CA TRP A 101 21.40 14.64 -16.12
C TRP A 101 21.63 15.72 -17.19
N PRO A 102 22.05 15.42 -18.44
CA PRO A 102 22.26 16.46 -19.45
C PRO A 102 20.97 17.21 -19.82
N VAL A 103 19.81 16.55 -19.78
CA VAL A 103 18.51 17.19 -20.02
C VAL A 103 18.18 18.14 -18.87
N ILE A 104 18.28 17.65 -17.64
CA ILE A 104 18.05 18.45 -16.41
C ILE A 104 18.99 19.67 -16.38
N ARG A 105 20.29 19.46 -16.64
CA ARG A 105 21.30 20.52 -16.71
C ARG A 105 20.97 21.55 -17.79
N SER A 106 20.54 21.11 -18.97
CA SER A 106 20.19 22.02 -20.07
C SER A 106 18.91 22.82 -19.79
N GLY A 107 17.94 22.25 -19.06
CA GLY A 107 16.74 22.95 -18.61
C GLY A 107 17.09 23.98 -17.55
N PHE A 108 17.91 23.60 -16.57
CA PHE A 108 18.35 24.49 -15.50
C PHE A 108 19.17 25.68 -16.01
N LEU A 109 20.14 25.46 -16.91
CA LEU A 109 20.93 26.55 -17.50
C LEU A 109 20.08 27.50 -18.35
N ARG A 110 19.03 26.99 -19.02
CA ARG A 110 18.06 27.82 -19.74
C ARG A 110 17.24 28.68 -18.77
N LEU A 111 16.76 28.06 -17.69
CA LEU A 111 16.00 28.74 -16.64
C LEU A 111 16.83 29.83 -15.95
N SER A 112 18.08 29.54 -15.60
CA SER A 112 18.98 30.50 -14.97
C SER A 112 19.31 31.65 -15.93
N ALA A 113 19.54 31.36 -17.21
CA ALA A 113 19.74 32.39 -18.22
C ALA A 113 18.51 33.29 -18.32
N THR A 114 17.29 32.75 -18.39
CA THR A 114 16.03 33.53 -18.43
C THR A 114 15.79 34.44 -17.25
N LEU A 115 16.33 34.12 -16.07
CA LEU A 115 16.22 34.97 -14.89
C LEU A 115 17.18 36.17 -14.94
N ASP A 116 18.28 36.09 -15.70
CA ASP A 116 19.31 37.13 -15.80
C ASP A 116 18.96 38.29 -16.75
N HIS A 117 17.98 38.13 -17.65
CA HIS A 117 17.67 39.11 -18.71
C HIS A 117 16.21 39.61 -18.71
N TRP A 118 15.61 39.80 -17.53
CA TRP A 118 14.23 40.31 -17.39
C TRP A 118 14.01 41.69 -18.06
N ASN A 119 13.68 41.68 -19.36
CA ASN A 119 13.05 42.75 -20.12
C ASN A 119 11.73 42.20 -20.69
N ILE A 120 10.66 42.41 -19.93
CA ILE A 120 9.35 41.72 -20.01
C ILE A 120 8.69 41.87 -21.40
N GLN A 121 9.04 42.93 -22.14
CA GLN A 121 8.44 43.24 -23.44
C GLN A 121 9.08 42.47 -24.61
N ALA A 122 10.39 42.16 -24.55
CA ALA A 122 11.05 41.30 -25.54
C ALA A 122 10.68 39.81 -25.34
N TRP A 123 10.48 39.41 -24.08
CA TRP A 123 10.04 38.05 -23.71
C TRP A 123 8.68 37.68 -24.30
N LEU A 124 7.69 38.58 -24.25
CA LEU A 124 6.35 38.31 -24.79
C LEU A 124 6.31 38.09 -26.32
N GLN A 125 7.19 38.76 -27.08
CA GLN A 125 7.25 38.57 -28.53
C GLN A 125 8.12 37.37 -28.95
N GLN A 126 9.08 36.96 -28.11
CA GLN A 126 10.01 35.86 -28.41
C GLN A 126 9.53 34.49 -27.91
N GLU A 127 8.70 34.42 -26.87
CA GLU A 127 8.16 33.17 -26.28
C GLU A 127 7.18 32.42 -27.19
N ALA A 128 6.35 33.11 -27.98
CA ALA A 128 5.39 32.44 -28.85
C ALA A 128 6.08 31.60 -29.95
N VAL A 129 7.24 32.06 -30.44
CA VAL A 129 8.03 31.36 -31.46
C VAL A 129 9.02 30.37 -30.82
N SER A 130 9.55 30.67 -29.62
CA SER A 130 10.55 29.83 -28.96
C SER A 130 9.94 28.59 -28.30
N ILE A 131 8.76 28.68 -27.68
CA ILE A 131 8.09 27.51 -27.09
C ILE A 131 7.77 26.49 -28.18
N GLN A 132 7.26 26.95 -29.33
CA GLN A 132 6.90 26.09 -30.45
C GLN A 132 8.13 25.39 -31.05
N ASN A 133 9.25 26.12 -31.20
CA ASN A 133 10.51 25.58 -31.69
C ASN A 133 11.23 24.68 -30.67
N VAL A 134 11.11 24.96 -29.37
CA VAL A 134 11.66 24.12 -28.30
C VAL A 134 10.88 22.83 -28.19
N LEU A 135 9.53 22.88 -28.22
CA LEU A 135 8.69 21.68 -28.23
C LEU A 135 8.94 20.85 -29.49
N ALA A 136 8.99 21.47 -30.68
CA ALA A 136 9.34 20.78 -31.92
C ALA A 136 10.75 20.16 -31.85
N GLY A 137 11.73 20.88 -31.32
CA GLY A 137 13.10 20.41 -31.16
C GLY A 137 13.27 19.33 -30.08
N ILE A 138 12.44 19.32 -29.04
CA ILE A 138 12.37 18.23 -28.07
C ILE A 138 11.77 17.00 -28.75
N VAL A 139 10.62 17.14 -29.42
CA VAL A 139 9.97 16.02 -30.13
C VAL A 139 10.92 15.39 -31.15
N LEU A 140 11.61 16.19 -31.97
CA LEU A 140 12.54 15.70 -32.99
C LEU A 140 13.79 15.03 -32.38
N ARG A 141 14.39 15.59 -31.31
CA ARG A 141 15.53 14.94 -30.63
C ARG A 141 15.12 13.66 -29.91
N THR A 142 13.96 13.66 -29.28
CA THR A 142 13.45 12.46 -28.60
C THR A 142 13.18 11.37 -29.63
N ARG A 143 12.61 11.73 -30.78
CA ARG A 143 12.42 10.83 -31.91
C ARG A 143 13.73 10.29 -32.47
N ALA A 144 14.71 11.14 -32.75
CA ALA A 144 16.01 10.72 -33.26
C ALA A 144 16.79 9.85 -32.25
N TRP A 145 16.71 10.18 -30.96
CA TRP A 145 17.30 9.37 -29.90
C TRP A 145 16.61 8.01 -29.78
N MET A 146 15.27 7.96 -29.87
CA MET A 146 14.51 6.71 -29.93
C MET A 146 14.90 5.88 -31.16
N GLU A 147 14.91 6.46 -32.35
CA GLU A 147 15.31 5.78 -33.60
C GLU A 147 16.77 5.27 -33.52
N GLY A 148 17.69 6.02 -32.90
CA GLY A 148 19.06 5.59 -32.61
C GLY A 148 19.16 4.43 -31.61
N LEU A 149 18.33 4.46 -30.57
CA LEU A 149 18.21 3.36 -29.60
C LEU A 149 17.69 2.09 -30.28
N PHE A 150 16.64 2.20 -31.10
CA PHE A 150 16.04 1.06 -31.78
C PHE A 150 16.91 0.49 -32.91
N THR A 151 17.69 1.33 -33.59
CA THR A 151 18.66 0.87 -34.59
C THR A 151 19.85 0.15 -33.94
N GLY A 152 20.29 0.56 -32.76
CA GLY A 152 21.32 -0.14 -31.98
C GLY A 152 20.86 -1.45 -31.32
N LEU A 153 19.55 -1.60 -31.06
CA LEU A 153 18.95 -2.79 -30.45
C LEU A 153 18.59 -3.91 -31.44
N GLY A 154 18.91 -3.74 -32.73
CA GLY A 154 18.60 -4.72 -33.78
C GLY A 154 17.12 -4.74 -34.15
N SER A 155 16.81 -5.25 -35.35
CA SER A 155 15.51 -5.23 -36.03
C SER A 155 14.38 -6.06 -35.38
N HIS A 156 14.44 -6.28 -34.07
CA HIS A 156 13.46 -7.09 -33.33
C HIS A 156 12.55 -6.28 -32.42
N VAL A 157 12.67 -4.94 -32.42
CA VAL A 157 11.75 -4.12 -31.63
C VAL A 157 10.50 -3.84 -32.47
N PRO A 158 9.34 -4.37 -32.08
CA PRO A 158 8.13 -4.23 -32.88
C PRO A 158 7.75 -2.74 -32.93
N ALA A 159 7.40 -2.25 -34.12
CA ALA A 159 6.98 -0.87 -34.36
C ALA A 159 5.63 -0.60 -33.69
N TRP A 160 5.63 -0.40 -32.38
CA TRP A 160 4.43 -0.11 -31.61
C TRP A 160 4.09 1.37 -31.68
N PRO A 161 2.79 1.71 -31.80
CA PRO A 161 2.34 3.11 -31.78
C PRO A 161 2.74 3.78 -30.46
N VAL A 162 2.95 5.11 -30.48
CA VAL A 162 3.39 5.90 -29.31
C VAL A 162 2.47 5.73 -28.09
N SER A 163 1.18 5.48 -28.31
CA SER A 163 0.21 5.16 -27.25
C SER A 163 0.54 3.86 -26.49
N ALA A 164 1.12 2.86 -27.17
CA ALA A 164 1.53 1.61 -26.55
C ALA A 164 2.71 1.80 -25.58
N TRP A 165 3.58 2.80 -25.82
CA TRP A 165 4.66 3.15 -24.90
C TRP A 165 4.14 3.79 -23.61
N TRP A 166 3.13 4.65 -23.71
CA TRP A 166 2.46 5.21 -22.52
C TRP A 166 1.75 4.12 -21.71
N LEU A 167 1.10 3.18 -22.38
CA LEU A 167 0.48 2.02 -21.72
C LEU A 167 1.52 1.11 -21.06
N ALA A 168 2.69 0.91 -21.68
CA ALA A 168 3.78 0.14 -21.08
C ALA A 168 4.35 0.83 -19.83
N LEU A 169 4.58 2.16 -19.89
CA LEU A 169 5.03 2.95 -18.74
C LEU A 169 4.00 2.94 -17.61
N ALA A 170 2.73 3.15 -17.93
CA ALA A 170 1.63 3.06 -16.97
C ALA A 170 1.57 1.65 -16.36
N GLY A 171 1.73 0.60 -17.17
CA GLY A 171 1.77 -0.79 -16.71
C GLY A 171 2.93 -1.05 -15.74
N VAL A 172 4.14 -0.59 -16.05
CA VAL A 172 5.31 -0.69 -15.15
C VAL A 172 5.08 0.07 -13.84
N PHE A 173 4.50 1.27 -13.91
CA PHE A 173 4.18 2.06 -12.73
C PHE A 173 3.10 1.39 -11.86
N SER A 174 2.04 0.87 -12.48
CA SER A 174 1.00 0.11 -11.77
C SER A 174 1.56 -1.17 -11.15
N LEU A 175 2.45 -1.90 -11.85
CA LEU A 175 3.09 -3.10 -11.32
C LEU A 175 3.98 -2.78 -10.12
N TRP A 176 4.69 -1.64 -10.17
CA TRP A 176 5.51 -1.14 -9.07
C TRP A 176 4.65 -0.77 -7.86
N LEU A 177 3.52 -0.09 -8.07
CA LEU A 177 2.59 0.34 -7.02
C LEU A 177 1.86 -0.84 -6.39
N LEU A 178 1.43 -1.82 -7.21
CA LEU A 178 0.81 -3.06 -6.74
C LEU A 178 1.83 -3.95 -6.02
N GLY A 179 3.06 -4.05 -6.53
CA GLY A 179 4.14 -4.81 -5.89
C GLY A 179 4.48 -4.26 -4.52
N ASN A 180 4.75 -2.96 -4.40
CA ASN A 180 5.02 -2.31 -3.12
C ASN A 180 3.77 -2.30 -2.22
N GLY A 181 2.58 -2.09 -2.78
CA GLY A 181 1.33 -2.10 -2.03
C GLY A 181 1.01 -3.47 -1.42
N PHE A 182 1.21 -4.55 -2.17
CA PHE A 182 1.02 -5.92 -1.68
C PHE A 182 2.03 -6.26 -0.57
N LEU A 183 3.27 -5.78 -0.73
CA LEU A 183 4.36 -5.96 0.21
C LEU A 183 4.07 -5.28 1.55
N LEU A 184 3.54 -4.06 1.54
CA LEU A 184 3.10 -3.33 2.74
C LEU A 184 1.85 -3.95 3.38
N ARG A 185 0.87 -4.34 2.57
CA ARG A 185 -0.39 -4.93 3.07
C ARG A 185 -0.17 -6.30 3.72
N ASN A 186 0.81 -7.07 3.26
CA ASN A 186 1.20 -8.33 3.91
C ASN A 186 1.94 -8.09 5.24
N ILE A 187 2.71 -7.01 5.36
CA ILE A 187 3.32 -6.61 6.63
C ILE A 187 2.24 -6.23 7.65
N GLU A 188 1.23 -5.45 7.25
CA GLU A 188 0.10 -5.09 8.11
C GLU A 188 -0.77 -6.29 8.51
N ARG A 189 -1.10 -7.19 7.59
CA ARG A 189 -1.86 -8.42 7.91
C ARG A 189 -1.13 -9.33 8.90
N ARG A 190 0.20 -9.37 8.86
CA ARG A 190 1.01 -10.08 9.87
C ARG A 190 1.02 -9.39 11.23
N LYS A 191 0.79 -8.08 11.27
CA LYS A 191 0.68 -7.29 12.50
C LYS A 191 -0.69 -7.45 13.17
N ASN A 192 -1.78 -7.53 12.40
CA ASN A 192 -3.15 -7.71 12.92
C ASN A 192 -3.54 -9.15 13.28
N ARG A 193 -2.70 -10.14 12.94
CA ARG A 193 -2.90 -11.55 13.36
C ARG A 193 -2.19 -11.90 14.68
N ARG A 194 -1.64 -10.90 15.37
CA ARG A 194 -1.01 -10.99 16.68
C ARG A 194 -1.73 -10.08 17.63
#